data_AF-A0A5Q0BLP7-F1
#
_entry.id   AF-A0A5Q0BLP7-F1
#
_cell.length_a   1.000
_cell.length_b   1.000
_cell.length_c   1.000
_cell.angle_alpha   90.00
_cell.angle_beta   90.00
_cell.angle_gamma   90.00
#
_symmetry.space_group_name_H-M   'P 1'
#
loop_
_entity.id
_entity.type
_entity.pdbx_description
1 polymer ?
#
loop_
_entity_poly.entity_id
_entity_poly.type
_entity_poly.pdbx_seq_one_letter_code
_entity_poly.pdbx_strand_id
1 'polypeptide(L)'
;MIHITKKTITYSLFILYSVLYGYSLSASATTLEELASVISLPENADYSANDWSSTDGVSGVKWKQKGIQSNPSGSFTRTGKTTLDKLGPAIVTYIGPRTMIFAIHVDIDKPMVSDEYKTILSSQFKKSTTIHTIRDNCKDEGPSSSSGVYEAILTGKKPVYILVESSSGASGMDGTTGFDISLASEDRWKCSP
;
A
#
# COMPACT_ATOMS: atom_id res chain seq x y z
N MET A 1 -30.61 -75.60 33.95
CA MET A 1 -29.18 -75.70 34.31
C MET A 1 -28.51 -74.43 33.81
N ILE A 2 -27.99 -73.61 34.72
CA ILE A 2 -27.64 -72.20 34.49
C ILE A 2 -26.34 -72.11 33.70
N HIS A 3 -26.36 -71.42 32.55
CA HIS A 3 -25.19 -71.10 31.74
C HIS A 3 -24.61 -69.75 32.18
N ILE A 4 -23.35 -69.76 32.64
CA ILE A 4 -22.59 -68.56 33.03
C ILE A 4 -21.61 -68.24 31.89
N THR A 5 -21.85 -67.15 31.18
CA THR A 5 -20.96 -66.68 30.10
C THR A 5 -20.03 -65.60 30.64
N LYS A 6 -18.72 -65.89 30.72
CA LYS A 6 -17.69 -64.91 31.12
C LYS A 6 -17.42 -63.92 29.98
N LYS A 7 -17.54 -62.63 30.29
CA LYS A 7 -17.27 -61.49 29.41
C LYS A 7 -15.78 -61.16 29.42
N THR A 8 -15.16 -61.08 28.24
CA THR A 8 -13.78 -60.58 28.06
C THR A 8 -13.85 -59.11 27.69
N ILE A 9 -13.17 -58.24 28.46
CA ILE A 9 -13.08 -56.79 28.23
C ILE A 9 -11.77 -56.51 27.49
N THR A 10 -11.87 -55.97 26.28
CA THR A 10 -10.72 -55.52 25.48
C THR A 10 -10.58 -54.01 25.65
N TYR A 11 -9.43 -53.54 26.17
CA TYR A 11 -9.11 -52.12 26.26
C TYR A 11 -8.43 -51.67 24.97
N SER A 12 -9.05 -50.76 24.23
CA SER A 12 -8.43 -50.07 23.09
C SER A 12 -7.86 -48.73 23.55
N LEU A 13 -6.53 -48.63 23.52
CA LEU A 13 -5.75 -47.43 23.81
C LEU A 13 -5.84 -46.48 22.60
N PHE A 14 -6.59 -45.38 22.73
CA PHE A 14 -6.61 -44.30 21.74
C PHE A 14 -5.52 -43.27 22.08
N ILE A 15 -4.46 -43.21 21.28
CA ILE A 15 -3.44 -42.15 21.34
C ILE A 15 -3.88 -41.04 20.37
N LEU A 16 -4.35 -39.92 20.91
CA LEU A 16 -4.65 -38.70 20.15
C LEU A 16 -3.36 -37.90 19.95
N TYR A 17 -2.79 -37.95 18.74
CA TYR A 17 -1.76 -37.02 18.30
C TYR A 17 -2.43 -35.70 17.88
N SER A 18 -2.45 -34.72 18.78
CA SER A 18 -2.83 -33.35 18.46
C SER A 18 -1.69 -32.67 17.72
N VAL A 19 -1.67 -32.73 16.39
CA VAL A 19 -0.78 -31.89 15.57
C VAL A 19 -1.34 -30.47 15.59
N LEU A 20 -0.81 -29.64 16.49
CA LEU A 20 -1.00 -28.20 16.46
C LEU A 20 -0.21 -27.64 15.27
N TYR A 21 -0.81 -27.66 14.07
CA TYR A 21 -0.38 -26.79 12.98
C TYR A 21 -0.67 -25.35 13.40
N GLY A 22 0.33 -24.71 14.01
CA GLY A 22 0.36 -23.26 14.18
C GLY A 22 0.38 -22.63 12.79
N TYR A 23 -0.78 -22.18 12.32
CA TYR A 23 -0.87 -21.26 11.20
C TYR A 23 -0.24 -19.94 11.65
N SER A 24 1.06 -19.79 11.41
CA SER A 24 1.68 -18.47 11.34
C SER A 24 1.00 -17.74 10.19
N LEU A 25 -0.02 -16.94 10.51
CA LEU A 25 -0.55 -15.91 9.64
C LEU A 25 0.58 -14.91 9.43
N SER A 26 1.47 -15.18 8.48
CA SER A 26 2.37 -14.18 7.94
C SER A 26 1.49 -13.12 7.31
N ALA A 27 1.24 -12.03 8.04
CA ALA A 27 0.66 -10.84 7.46
C ALA A 27 1.62 -10.37 6.37
N SER A 28 1.28 -10.64 5.11
CA SER A 28 2.04 -10.13 3.97
C SER A 28 2.11 -8.62 4.09
N ALA A 29 3.31 -8.07 4.07
CA ALA A 29 3.50 -6.62 4.02
C ALA A 29 2.89 -6.09 2.72
N THR A 30 2.23 -4.93 2.82
CA THR A 30 1.58 -4.26 1.70
C THR A 30 2.63 -3.69 0.75
N THR A 31 2.29 -3.49 -0.51
CA THR A 31 3.17 -2.84 -1.49
C THR A 31 2.52 -1.58 -2.06
N LEU A 32 3.32 -0.64 -2.59
CA LEU A 32 2.75 0.53 -3.28
C LEU A 32 1.91 0.12 -4.49
N GLU A 33 2.24 -0.97 -5.20
CA GLU A 33 1.41 -1.48 -6.27
C GLU A 33 0.02 -1.91 -5.79
N GLU A 34 -0.06 -2.63 -4.67
CA GLU A 34 -1.34 -3.05 -4.10
C GLU A 34 -2.20 -1.83 -3.76
N LEU A 35 -1.60 -0.80 -3.16
CA LEU A 35 -2.28 0.45 -2.87
C LEU A 35 -2.75 1.16 -4.16
N ALA A 36 -1.86 1.30 -5.14
CA ALA A 36 -2.12 1.96 -6.43
C ALA A 36 -3.19 1.24 -7.26
N SER A 37 -3.25 -0.09 -7.18
CA SER A 37 -4.20 -0.91 -7.94
C SER A 37 -5.66 -0.56 -7.66
N VAL A 38 -5.95 0.01 -6.48
CA VAL A 38 -7.28 0.51 -6.09
C VAL A 38 -7.75 1.65 -6.99
N ILE A 39 -6.82 2.52 -7.43
CA ILE A 39 -7.17 3.65 -8.30
C ILE A 39 -6.92 3.35 -9.77
N SER A 40 -6.01 2.42 -10.10
CA SER A 40 -5.62 2.12 -11.48
C SER A 40 -6.79 1.67 -12.36
N LEU A 41 -7.06 2.47 -13.38
CA LEU A 41 -8.09 2.19 -14.38
C LEU A 41 -7.65 1.08 -15.33
N PRO A 42 -8.56 0.19 -15.78
CA PRO A 42 -8.29 -0.68 -16.92
C PRO A 42 -7.84 0.12 -18.15
N GLU A 43 -6.98 -0.47 -18.97
CA GLU A 43 -6.40 0.18 -20.16
C GLU A 43 -7.47 0.80 -21.08
N ASN A 44 -8.61 0.13 -21.23
CA ASN A 44 -9.71 0.53 -22.11
C ASN A 44 -10.87 1.27 -21.41
N ALA A 45 -10.73 1.66 -20.14
CA ALA A 45 -11.84 2.29 -19.40
C ALA A 45 -11.83 3.81 -19.54
N ASP A 46 -12.96 4.40 -19.93
CA ASP A 46 -13.12 5.86 -20.06
C ASP A 46 -13.39 6.55 -18.71
N TYR A 47 -14.08 5.89 -17.77
CA TYR A 47 -14.32 6.40 -16.42
C TYR A 47 -14.57 5.31 -15.36
N SER A 48 -14.22 5.68 -14.13
CA SER A 48 -14.31 5.03 -12.80
C SER A 48 -14.68 3.55 -12.67
N ALA A 49 -13.70 2.72 -12.31
CA ALA A 49 -13.90 1.40 -11.68
C ALA A 49 -13.47 1.39 -10.19
N ASN A 50 -13.17 2.56 -9.63
CA ASN A 50 -12.43 2.79 -8.39
C ASN A 50 -13.28 3.58 -7.41
N ASP A 51 -14.27 2.91 -6.84
CA ASP A 51 -15.08 3.45 -5.74
C ASP A 51 -14.41 3.21 -4.37
N TRP A 52 -15.02 3.76 -3.33
CA TRP A 52 -14.51 3.65 -1.96
C TRP A 52 -14.57 2.24 -1.38
N SER A 53 -15.43 1.36 -1.89
CA SER A 53 -15.51 -0.03 -1.41
C SER A 53 -14.27 -0.85 -1.81
N SER A 54 -13.60 -0.46 -2.90
CA SER A 54 -12.35 -1.08 -3.35
C SER A 54 -11.23 -1.00 -2.31
N THR A 55 -11.27 -0.02 -1.40
CA THR A 55 -10.31 0.11 -0.30
C THR A 55 -10.48 -0.95 0.80
N ASP A 56 -11.64 -1.61 0.88
CA ASP A 56 -11.87 -2.68 1.86
C ASP A 56 -11.07 -3.96 1.52
N GLY A 57 -10.71 -4.13 0.24
CA GLY A 57 -9.94 -5.28 -0.24
C GLY A 57 -8.43 -5.16 -0.10
N VAL A 58 -7.92 -4.02 0.38
CA VAL A 58 -6.47 -3.80 0.52
C VAL A 58 -5.95 -4.55 1.74
N SER A 59 -5.07 -5.52 1.50
CA SER A 59 -4.51 -6.35 2.58
C SER A 59 -3.57 -5.52 3.45
N GLY A 60 -3.44 -5.90 4.72
CA GLY A 60 -2.45 -5.28 5.63
C GLY A 60 -2.74 -3.83 6.06
N VAL A 61 -3.82 -3.20 5.58
CA VAL A 61 -4.21 -1.84 6.00
C VAL A 61 -5.21 -1.88 7.15
N LYS A 62 -4.84 -1.24 8.26
CA LYS A 62 -5.72 -1.00 9.41
C LYS A 62 -6.34 0.39 9.29
N TRP A 63 -7.59 0.44 8.85
CA TRP A 63 -8.34 1.68 8.69
C TRP A 63 -8.58 2.37 10.03
N LYS A 64 -8.33 3.68 10.13
CA LYS A 64 -8.56 4.45 11.36
C LYS A 64 -10.05 4.49 11.75
N GLN A 65 -10.93 4.35 10.78
CA GLN A 65 -12.37 4.44 10.95
C GLN A 65 -13.12 3.65 9.87
N LYS A 66 -14.41 3.41 10.11
CA LYS A 66 -15.31 2.81 9.13
C LYS A 66 -15.76 3.88 8.13
N GLY A 67 -15.42 3.71 6.85
CA GLY A 67 -15.85 4.57 5.76
C GLY A 67 -15.01 5.84 5.55
N ILE A 68 -15.56 6.76 4.75
CA ILE A 68 -14.90 7.98 4.29
C ILE A 68 -15.22 9.18 5.19
N GLN A 69 -14.28 10.11 5.31
CA GLN A 69 -14.45 11.40 5.99
C GLN A 69 -14.50 12.54 4.98
N SER A 70 -15.23 13.60 5.32
CA SER A 70 -15.11 14.87 4.60
C SER A 70 -13.89 15.63 5.07
N ASN A 71 -13.12 16.16 4.14
CA ASN A 71 -12.04 17.12 4.37
C ASN A 71 -12.60 18.55 4.18
N PRO A 72 -12.16 19.56 4.97
CA PRO A 72 -12.51 20.97 4.74
C PRO A 72 -12.33 21.49 3.30
N SER A 73 -11.44 20.89 2.51
CA SER A 73 -11.25 21.22 1.08
C SER A 73 -12.36 20.70 0.15
N GLY A 74 -13.39 20.03 0.67
CA GLY A 74 -14.51 19.48 -0.09
C GLY A 74 -14.24 18.09 -0.68
N SER A 75 -13.03 17.54 -0.49
CA SER A 75 -12.73 16.15 -0.82
C SER A 75 -13.17 15.20 0.30
N PHE A 76 -13.27 13.91 -0.05
CA PHE A 76 -13.43 12.81 0.89
C PHE A 76 -12.12 12.06 1.03
N THR A 77 -11.87 11.53 2.22
CA THR A 77 -10.65 10.79 2.53
C THR A 77 -10.93 9.49 3.28
N ARG A 78 -10.02 8.53 3.13
CA ARG A 78 -9.96 7.33 3.97
C ARG A 78 -8.52 7.05 4.34
N THR A 79 -8.22 7.12 5.64
CA THR A 79 -6.86 6.96 6.16
C THR A 79 -6.70 5.65 6.95
N GLY A 80 -5.60 4.96 6.71
CA GLY A 80 -5.21 3.74 7.41
C GLY A 80 -3.74 3.72 7.78
N LYS A 81 -3.35 2.73 8.59
CA LYS A 81 -1.94 2.41 8.89
C LYS A 81 -1.60 1.06 8.29
N THR A 82 -0.41 0.92 7.76
CA THR A 82 0.07 -0.35 7.20
C THR A 82 1.57 -0.52 7.43
N THR A 83 2.14 -1.60 6.94
CA THR A 83 3.58 -1.82 6.85
C THR A 83 3.89 -2.14 5.40
N LEU A 84 4.66 -1.26 4.77
CA LEU A 84 5.15 -1.45 3.41
C LEU A 84 6.32 -2.43 3.40
N ASP A 85 6.34 -3.34 2.43
CA ASP A 85 7.42 -4.31 2.26
C ASP A 85 8.77 -3.59 2.22
N LYS A 86 9.70 -3.95 3.11
CA LYS A 86 11.06 -3.38 3.23
C LYS A 86 11.16 -1.87 3.53
N LEU A 87 10.04 -1.14 3.56
CA LEU A 87 10.00 0.29 3.87
C LEU A 87 9.51 0.58 5.29
N GLY A 88 8.79 -0.36 5.90
CA GLY A 88 8.38 -0.27 7.30
C GLY A 88 6.99 0.35 7.47
N PRO A 89 6.67 0.84 8.68
CA PRO A 89 5.37 1.43 8.98
C PRO A 89 5.04 2.61 8.07
N ALA A 90 3.80 2.65 7.61
CA ALA A 90 3.30 3.70 6.72
C ALA A 90 1.90 4.16 7.11
N ILE A 91 1.59 5.40 6.78
CA ILE A 91 0.23 5.94 6.77
C ILE A 91 -0.22 6.02 5.32
N VAL A 92 -1.40 5.49 5.02
CA VAL A 92 -2.02 5.59 3.69
C VAL A 92 -3.29 6.43 3.78
N THR A 93 -3.45 7.37 2.86
CA THR A 93 -4.65 8.20 2.74
C THR A 93 -5.13 8.19 1.30
N TYR A 94 -6.31 7.60 1.07
CA TYR A 94 -7.02 7.71 -0.19
C TYR A 94 -7.81 9.01 -0.24
N ILE A 95 -7.83 9.67 -1.39
CA ILE A 95 -8.46 10.98 -1.60
C ILE A 95 -9.30 10.95 -2.87
N GLY A 96 -10.50 11.52 -2.79
CA GLY A 96 -11.41 11.61 -3.93
C GLY A 96 -12.70 12.35 -3.64
N PRO A 97 -13.58 12.59 -4.63
CA PRO A 97 -14.97 12.95 -4.36
C PRO A 97 -15.73 11.78 -3.70
N ARG A 98 -17.00 11.99 -3.36
CA ARG A 98 -17.81 10.96 -2.68
C ARG A 98 -17.96 9.65 -3.47
N THR A 99 -17.83 9.71 -4.79
CA THR A 99 -18.16 8.61 -5.71
C THR A 99 -16.95 7.85 -6.25
N MET A 100 -15.74 8.42 -6.17
CA MET A 100 -14.53 7.81 -6.72
C MET A 100 -13.29 8.27 -5.97
N ILE A 101 -12.19 7.54 -6.13
CA ILE A 101 -10.87 7.87 -5.60
C ILE A 101 -9.98 8.29 -6.76
N PHE A 102 -9.27 9.42 -6.67
CA PHE A 102 -8.34 9.85 -7.73
C PHE A 102 -6.87 9.89 -7.28
N ALA A 103 -6.61 9.93 -5.98
CA ALA A 103 -5.25 10.01 -5.44
C ALA A 103 -5.06 9.17 -4.18
N ILE A 104 -3.79 8.87 -3.92
CA ILE A 104 -3.29 8.19 -2.73
C ILE A 104 -2.09 8.95 -2.23
N HIS A 105 -2.03 9.20 -0.93
CA HIS A 105 -0.86 9.71 -0.24
C HIS A 105 -0.36 8.61 0.70
N VAL A 106 0.92 8.28 0.61
CA VAL A 106 1.55 7.28 1.48
C VAL A 106 2.78 7.88 2.14
N ASP A 107 2.75 7.98 3.47
CA ASP A 107 3.85 8.57 4.25
C ASP A 107 4.59 7.49 5.04
N ILE A 108 5.91 7.55 5.02
CA ILE A 108 6.80 6.78 5.90
C ILE A 108 7.69 7.71 6.71
N ASP A 109 7.92 7.34 7.98
CA ASP A 109 8.81 8.04 8.91
C ASP A 109 10.26 7.61 8.69
N LYS A 110 10.72 7.73 7.44
CA LYS A 110 12.09 7.42 7.03
C LYS A 110 12.46 8.30 5.84
N PRO A 111 13.48 9.18 5.95
CA PRO A 111 13.96 9.93 4.81
C PRO A 111 14.66 8.99 3.83
N MET A 112 14.41 9.22 2.54
CA MET A 112 15.07 8.54 1.43
C MET A 112 15.95 9.52 0.66
N VAL A 113 17.00 8.99 0.04
CA VAL A 113 17.85 9.76 -0.87
C VAL A 113 17.33 9.58 -2.28
N SER A 114 17.25 10.66 -3.05
CA SER A 114 16.71 10.66 -4.41
C SER A 114 17.28 9.61 -5.37
N ASP A 115 18.58 9.33 -5.32
CA ASP A 115 19.23 8.31 -6.16
C ASP A 115 18.64 6.90 -5.95
N GLU A 116 17.99 6.66 -4.80
CA GLU A 116 17.40 5.37 -4.46
C GLU A 116 15.92 5.25 -4.90
N TYR A 117 15.25 6.35 -5.24
CA TYR A 117 13.79 6.38 -5.49
C TYR A 117 13.35 5.35 -6.51
N LYS A 118 14.00 5.30 -7.67
CA LYS A 118 13.63 4.33 -8.73
C LYS A 118 13.82 2.89 -8.29
N THR A 119 14.88 2.60 -7.54
CA THR A 119 15.17 1.25 -7.02
C THR A 119 14.12 0.86 -5.98
N ILE A 120 13.77 1.78 -5.09
CA ILE A 120 12.73 1.58 -4.08
C ILE A 120 11.38 1.34 -4.74
N LEU A 121 10.96 2.19 -5.68
CA LEU A 121 9.74 2.00 -6.44
C LEU A 121 9.75 0.64 -7.15
N SER A 122 10.85 0.27 -7.82
CA SER A 122 10.95 -1.06 -8.46
C SER A 122 10.82 -2.23 -7.48
N SER A 123 11.14 -2.03 -6.19
CA SER A 123 10.92 -3.04 -5.14
C SER A 123 9.49 -3.10 -4.62
N GLN A 124 8.72 -2.02 -4.77
CA GLN A 124 7.33 -1.88 -4.32
C GLN A 124 6.31 -2.25 -5.40
N PHE A 125 6.76 -2.59 -6.59
CA PHE A 125 5.93 -3.02 -7.71
C PHE A 125 6.40 -4.39 -8.21
N LYS A 126 5.48 -5.16 -8.80
CA LYS A 126 5.79 -6.43 -9.44
C LYS A 126 6.77 -6.21 -10.58
N LYS A 127 7.57 -7.22 -10.88
CA LYS A 127 8.55 -7.20 -11.98
C LYS A 127 7.94 -6.92 -13.37
N SER A 128 6.65 -7.15 -13.55
CA SER A 128 5.92 -6.86 -14.80
C SER A 128 5.50 -5.40 -14.94
N THR A 129 5.58 -4.61 -13.87
CA THR A 129 5.27 -3.17 -13.89
C THR A 129 6.44 -2.42 -14.50
N THR A 130 6.13 -1.59 -15.49
CA THR A 130 7.14 -0.71 -16.11
C THR A 130 7.16 0.62 -15.38
N ILE A 131 8.34 1.08 -14.97
CA ILE A 131 8.52 2.36 -14.27
C ILE A 131 9.41 3.29 -15.10
N HIS A 132 8.82 4.38 -15.58
CA HIS A 132 9.52 5.44 -16.32
C HIS A 132 9.79 6.64 -15.40
N THR A 133 10.97 7.21 -15.54
CA THR A 133 11.27 8.51 -14.90
C THR A 133 10.71 9.60 -15.81
N ILE A 134 9.83 10.43 -15.28
CA ILE A 134 9.36 11.65 -15.97
C ILE A 134 10.28 12.82 -15.62
N ARG A 135 10.67 12.91 -14.34
CA ARG A 135 11.44 14.00 -13.80
C ARG A 135 12.33 13.52 -12.65
N ASP A 136 13.63 13.80 -12.73
CA ASP A 136 14.57 13.67 -11.61
C ASP A 136 14.53 14.93 -10.71
N ASN A 137 15.32 14.99 -9.64
CA ASN A 137 15.32 16.10 -8.69
C ASN A 137 15.29 17.50 -9.31
N CYS A 138 14.55 18.39 -8.64
CA CYS A 138 14.52 19.79 -9.00
C CYS A 138 15.79 20.49 -8.51
N LYS A 139 16.38 21.35 -9.35
CA LYS A 139 17.68 21.98 -9.07
C LYS A 139 17.60 23.03 -7.96
N ASP A 140 16.41 23.58 -7.75
CA ASP A 140 16.03 24.56 -6.75
C ASP A 140 15.65 23.93 -5.40
N GLU A 141 15.62 22.60 -5.30
CA GLU A 141 15.42 21.93 -4.03
C GLU A 141 16.62 22.15 -3.10
N GLY A 142 16.33 22.61 -1.89
CA GLY A 142 17.34 22.80 -0.86
C GLY A 142 17.97 21.47 -0.44
N PRO A 143 19.13 21.50 0.23
CA PRO A 143 19.87 20.29 0.63
C PRO A 143 19.10 19.35 1.58
N SER A 144 17.98 19.81 2.15
CA SER A 144 17.13 19.08 3.10
C SER A 144 15.87 18.49 2.46
N SER A 145 15.70 18.63 1.14
CA SER A 145 14.51 18.19 0.40
C SER A 145 14.91 17.60 -0.94
N SER A 146 14.23 16.56 -1.40
CA SER A 146 14.39 16.08 -2.77
C SER A 146 13.12 15.44 -3.29
N SER A 147 12.83 15.60 -4.57
CA SER A 147 11.63 14.99 -5.17
C SER A 147 11.85 14.44 -6.58
N GLY A 148 11.13 13.36 -6.92
CA GLY A 148 11.16 12.76 -8.26
C GLY A 148 9.76 12.37 -8.72
N VAL A 149 9.52 12.41 -10.04
CA VAL A 149 8.24 12.03 -10.65
C VAL A 149 8.43 10.85 -11.56
N TYR A 150 7.60 9.84 -11.35
CA TYR A 150 7.64 8.57 -12.05
C TYR A 150 6.27 8.22 -12.63
N GLU A 151 6.29 7.51 -13.75
CA GLU A 151 5.12 6.86 -14.33
C GLU A 151 5.22 5.36 -14.09
N ALA A 152 4.20 4.74 -13.51
CA ALA A 152 4.11 3.31 -13.31
C ALA A 152 2.97 2.71 -14.14
N ILE A 153 3.32 1.77 -15.02
CA ILE A 153 2.38 1.10 -15.92
C ILE A 153 2.18 -0.34 -15.44
N LEU A 154 1.08 -0.58 -14.74
CA LEU A 154 0.67 -1.90 -14.29
C LEU A 154 0.10 -2.69 -15.49
N THR A 155 0.27 -4.01 -15.50
CA THR A 155 -0.21 -4.86 -16.60
C THR A 155 -1.72 -4.72 -16.81
N GLY A 156 -2.14 -4.36 -18.03
CA GLY A 156 -3.55 -4.19 -18.41
C GLY A 156 -4.25 -2.96 -17.81
N LYS A 157 -3.47 -2.00 -17.32
CA LYS A 157 -3.97 -0.78 -16.67
C LYS A 157 -3.43 0.47 -17.37
N LYS A 158 -4.15 1.58 -17.22
CA LYS A 158 -3.63 2.91 -17.53
C LYS A 158 -2.49 3.28 -16.57
N PRO A 159 -1.55 4.13 -17.00
CA PRO A 159 -0.49 4.60 -16.12
C PRO A 159 -1.04 5.27 -14.86
N VAL A 160 -0.33 5.10 -13.76
CA VAL A 160 -0.43 5.97 -12.59
C VAL A 160 0.86 6.77 -12.48
N TYR A 161 0.76 7.97 -11.94
CA TYR A 161 1.89 8.84 -11.74
C TYR A 161 2.21 8.95 -10.26
N ILE A 162 3.49 8.95 -9.93
CA ILE A 162 4.00 8.88 -8.56
C ILE A 162 4.99 10.02 -8.37
N LEU A 163 4.65 10.96 -7.49
CA LEU A 163 5.60 11.88 -6.90
C LEU A 163 6.19 11.24 -5.64
N VAL A 164 7.51 11.17 -5.56
CA VAL A 164 8.25 10.81 -4.36
C VAL A 164 8.88 12.08 -3.80
N GLU A 165 8.59 12.41 -2.55
CA GLU A 165 9.15 13.57 -1.86
C GLU A 165 9.78 13.13 -0.54
N SER A 166 11.03 13.52 -0.31
CA SER A 166 11.74 13.26 0.93
C SER A 166 12.14 14.57 1.57
N SER A 167 11.97 14.66 2.89
CA SER A 167 12.48 15.75 3.71
C SER A 167 13.33 15.19 4.84
N SER A 168 14.52 15.75 5.05
CA SER A 168 15.48 15.24 6.05
C SER A 168 15.19 15.69 7.49
N GLY A 169 14.06 16.38 7.74
CA GLY A 169 13.78 17.03 9.02
C GLY A 169 14.71 18.22 9.29
N ALA A 170 14.27 19.17 10.13
CA ALA A 170 15.18 20.16 10.73
C ALA A 170 15.93 19.50 11.90
N SER A 171 17.14 19.98 12.23
CA SER A 171 18.03 19.44 13.28
C SER A 171 17.28 18.88 14.50
N GLY A 172 17.16 17.55 14.59
CA GLY A 172 16.52 16.83 15.70
C GLY A 172 15.14 16.22 15.42
N MET A 173 14.57 16.41 14.23
CA MET A 173 13.36 15.71 13.79
C MET A 173 13.71 14.58 12.81
N ASP A 174 13.03 13.44 12.96
CA ASP A 174 13.14 12.34 11.99
C ASP A 174 12.57 12.80 10.64
N GLY A 175 13.33 12.55 9.57
CA GLY A 175 12.89 12.86 8.21
C GLY A 175 11.75 11.96 7.73
N THR A 176 11.07 12.37 6.67
CA THR A 176 9.92 11.65 6.11
C THR A 176 10.09 11.44 4.62
N THR A 177 9.40 10.43 4.08
CA THR A 177 9.21 10.29 2.64
C THR A 177 7.74 10.05 2.34
N GLY A 178 7.21 10.83 1.41
CA GLY A 178 5.85 10.74 0.90
C GLY A 178 5.83 10.16 -0.52
N PHE A 179 4.82 9.36 -0.81
CA PHE A 179 4.47 8.88 -2.14
C PHE A 179 3.07 9.38 -2.49
N ASP A 180 3.00 10.34 -3.38
CA ASP A 180 1.77 10.91 -3.92
C ASP A 180 1.46 10.21 -5.25
N ILE A 181 0.42 9.38 -5.28
CA ILE A 181 0.02 8.59 -6.45
C ILE A 181 -1.28 9.17 -7.03
N SER A 182 -1.30 9.48 -8.32
CA SER A 182 -2.47 10.07 -9.01
C SER A 182 -2.71 9.43 -10.38
N LEU A 183 -3.94 9.57 -10.88
CA LEU A 183 -4.33 9.12 -12.23
C LEU A 183 -3.91 10.08 -13.35
N ALA A 184 -3.50 11.30 -13.01
CA ALA A 184 -3.08 12.32 -13.96
C ALA A 184 -1.76 12.93 -13.54
N SER A 185 -0.96 13.34 -14.52
CA SER A 185 0.20 14.20 -14.27
C SER A 185 -0.28 15.57 -13.84
N GLU A 186 -0.04 15.95 -12.59
CA GLU A 186 -0.49 17.21 -12.03
C GLU A 186 0.54 18.33 -12.27
N ASP A 187 0.08 19.56 -12.51
CA ASP A 187 0.96 20.72 -12.72
C ASP A 187 1.88 20.98 -11.51
N ARG A 188 1.42 20.64 -10.29
CA ARG A 188 2.19 20.77 -9.06
C ARG A 188 3.45 19.89 -9.00
N TRP A 189 3.64 18.98 -9.95
CA TRP A 189 4.78 18.07 -10.01
C TRP A 189 5.93 18.56 -10.90
N LYS A 190 5.75 19.71 -11.54
CA LYS A 190 6.81 20.43 -12.26
C LYS A 190 7.75 21.09 -11.26
N CYS A 191 9.04 21.18 -11.58
CA CYS A 191 9.94 22.08 -10.84
C CYS A 191 9.43 23.51 -10.94
N SER A 192 9.65 24.31 -9.91
CA SER A 192 9.44 25.75 -10.04
C SER A 192 10.38 26.28 -11.14
N PRO A 193 9.89 27.13 -12.05
CA PRO A 193 10.71 27.70 -13.12
C PRO A 193 11.83 28.60 -12.61
#